data_AF-A0A3N5QMC1-F1
#
_entry.id   AF-A0A3N5QMC1-F1
#
_cell.length_a   1.000
_cell.length_b   1.000
_cell.length_c   1.000
_cell.angle_alpha   90.00
_cell.angle_beta   90.00
_cell.angle_gamma   90.00
#
_symmetry.space_group_name_H-M   'P 1'
#
loop_
_entity.id
_entity.type
_entity.pdbx_description
1 polymer ?
#
loop_
_entity_poly.entity_id
_entity_poly.type
_entity_poly.pdbx_seq_one_letter_code
_entity_poly.pdbx_strand_id
1 'polypeptide(L)'
;AVVDVLAQKLIKARELTEARSVVIAGGVACNQALRDRLQQEAVRYGFDFFYPRPAYCTDNGAMIALAGLYRLKRGARAQGTLDVRARFPIEDI
;
A
#
# COMPACT_ATOMS: atom_id res chain seq x y z
N ALA A 1 16.89 -10.49 -8.64
CA ALA A 1 16.99 -11.02 -7.26
C ALA A 1 15.91 -10.44 -6.34
N VAL A 2 15.96 -9.17 -5.91
CA VAL A 2 14.97 -8.61 -4.96
C VAL A 2 13.57 -8.44 -5.59
N VAL A 3 13.51 -7.88 -6.80
CA VAL A 3 12.23 -7.69 -7.54
C VAL A 3 11.52 -9.03 -7.74
N ASP A 4 12.24 -10.08 -8.13
CA ASP A 4 11.68 -11.42 -8.32
C ASP A 4 11.05 -11.97 -7.05
N VAL A 5 11.74 -11.83 -5.91
CA VAL A 5 11.24 -12.30 -4.61
C VAL A 5 9.98 -11.54 -4.20
N LEU A 6 9.95 -10.21 -4.41
CA LEU A 6 8.75 -9.40 -4.13
C LEU A 6 7.58 -9.81 -5.01
N ALA A 7 7.81 -10.03 -6.31
CA ALA A 7 6.78 -10.48 -7.25
C ALA A 7 6.22 -11.85 -6.84
N GLN A 8 7.08 -12.82 -6.56
CA GLN A 8 6.67 -14.16 -6.13
C GLN A 8 5.85 -14.13 -4.83
N LYS A 9 6.26 -13.32 -3.84
CA LYS A 9 5.52 -13.18 -2.57
C LYS A 9 4.16 -12.52 -2.77
N LEU A 10 4.08 -11.51 -3.64
CA LEU A 10 2.82 -10.83 -3.96
C LEU A 10 1.83 -11.80 -4.62
N ILE A 11 2.28 -12.60 -5.58
CA ILE A 11 1.41 -13.62 -6.22
C ILE A 11 0.92 -14.63 -5.20
N LYS A 12 1.81 -15.16 -4.35
CA LYS A 12 1.41 -16.07 -3.27
C LYS A 12 0.39 -15.43 -2.32
N ALA A 13 0.58 -14.18 -1.93
CA ALA A 13 -0.36 -13.47 -1.07
C ALA A 13 -1.72 -13.25 -1.76
N ARG A 14 -1.72 -12.97 -3.06
CA ARG A 14 -2.94 -12.83 -3.86
C ARG A 14 -3.71 -14.15 -3.95
N GLU A 15 -3.03 -15.27 -4.17
CA GLU A 15 -3.65 -16.60 -4.18
C GLU A 15 -4.28 -16.95 -2.83
N LEU A 16 -3.61 -16.62 -1.72
CA LEU A 16 -4.12 -16.87 -0.36
C LEU A 16 -5.32 -15.98 0.02
N THR A 17 -5.41 -14.78 -0.53
CA THR A 17 -6.46 -13.80 -0.19
C THR A 17 -7.57 -13.70 -1.23
N GLU A 18 -7.38 -14.34 -2.39
CA GLU A 18 -8.24 -14.25 -3.57
C GLU A 18 -8.49 -12.80 -4.06
N ALA A 19 -7.61 -11.87 -3.68
CA ALA A 19 -7.77 -10.45 -4.00
C ALA A 19 -7.88 -10.22 -5.51
N ARG A 20 -8.87 -9.43 -5.94
CA ARG A 20 -9.07 -9.05 -7.35
C ARG A 20 -8.16 -7.89 -7.77
N SER A 21 -7.77 -7.08 -6.80
CA SER A 21 -6.97 -5.89 -7.02
C SER A 21 -5.79 -5.88 -6.05
N VAL A 22 -4.63 -5.49 -6.56
CA VAL A 22 -3.38 -5.40 -5.80
C VAL A 22 -2.84 -3.98 -5.94
N VAL A 23 -2.42 -3.40 -4.83
CA VAL A 23 -1.74 -2.10 -4.79
C VAL A 23 -0.36 -2.25 -4.19
N ILE A 24 0.63 -1.50 -4.72
CA ILE A 24 1.91 -1.29 -4.03
C ILE A 24 2.04 0.18 -3.61
N ALA A 25 2.62 0.40 -2.43
CA ALA A 25 2.87 1.71 -1.85
C ALA A 25 4.25 1.77 -1.18
N GLY A 26 4.64 2.95 -0.70
CA GLY A 26 5.96 3.22 -0.12
C GLY A 26 7.01 3.59 -1.18
N GLY A 27 8.17 4.09 -0.74
CA GLY A 27 9.18 4.65 -1.64
C GLY A 27 9.69 3.66 -2.70
N VAL A 28 9.76 2.36 -2.38
CA VAL A 28 10.17 1.30 -3.32
C VAL A 28 9.15 1.12 -4.45
N ALA A 29 7.90 1.56 -4.27
CA ALA A 29 6.91 1.57 -5.33
C ALA A 29 7.26 2.55 -6.46
N CYS A 30 8.27 3.42 -6.32
CA CYS A 30 8.83 4.22 -7.41
C CYS A 30 9.74 3.41 -8.36
N ASN A 31 10.14 2.19 -8.00
CA ASN A 31 11.05 1.39 -8.79
C ASN A 31 10.38 0.90 -10.09
N GLN A 32 10.89 1.36 -11.24
CA GLN A 32 10.31 1.04 -12.55
C GLN A 32 10.37 -0.46 -12.85
N ALA A 33 11.51 -1.12 -12.58
CA ALA A 33 11.66 -2.56 -12.83
C ALA A 33 10.67 -3.41 -12.02
N LEU A 34 10.35 -2.99 -10.79
CA LEU A 34 9.33 -3.63 -9.96
C LEU A 34 7.93 -3.44 -10.55
N ARG A 35 7.59 -2.22 -10.99
CA ARG A 35 6.30 -1.93 -11.62
C ARG A 35 6.08 -2.75 -12.87
N ASP A 36 7.07 -2.76 -13.77
CA ASP A 36 6.99 -3.47 -15.05
C ASP A 36 6.82 -4.97 -14.82
N ARG A 37 7.59 -5.52 -13.88
CA ARG A 37 7.47 -6.93 -13.51
C ARG A 37 6.08 -7.26 -12.94
N LEU A 38 5.59 -6.48 -11.99
CA LEU A 38 4.29 -6.75 -11.37
C LEU A 38 3.12 -6.54 -12.35
N GLN A 39 3.25 -5.61 -13.29
CA GLN A 39 2.28 -5.42 -14.37
C GLN A 39 2.21 -6.65 -15.29
N GLN A 40 3.35 -7.27 -15.61
CA GLN A 40 3.38 -8.52 -16.39
C GLN A 40 2.68 -9.67 -15.64
N GLU A 41 2.94 -9.81 -14.34
CA GLU A 41 2.27 -10.83 -13.53
C GLU A 41 0.76 -10.53 -13.40
N ALA A 42 0.37 -9.25 -13.29
CA ALA A 42 -1.04 -8.83 -13.26
C ALA A 42 -1.81 -9.28 -14.50
N VAL A 43 -1.22 -9.08 -15.69
CA VAL A 43 -1.78 -9.57 -16.96
C VAL A 43 -1.83 -11.09 -16.98
N ARG A 44 -0.76 -11.76 -16.53
CA ARG A 44 -0.65 -13.22 -16.53
C ARG A 44 -1.68 -13.91 -15.63
N TYR A 45 -1.90 -13.39 -14.43
CA TYR A 45 -2.76 -14.00 -13.41
C TYR A 45 -4.17 -13.38 -13.36
N GLY A 46 -4.43 -12.32 -14.13
CA GLY A 46 -5.75 -11.72 -14.26
C GLY A 46 -6.21 -10.96 -13.01
N PHE A 47 -5.37 -10.06 -12.49
CA PHE A 47 -5.73 -9.14 -11.41
C PHE A 47 -5.45 -7.69 -11.77
N ASP A 48 -6.18 -6.77 -11.15
CA ASP A 48 -5.96 -5.33 -11.34
C ASP A 48 -4.74 -4.89 -10.52
N PHE A 49 -3.82 -4.16 -11.14
CA PHE A 49 -2.61 -3.68 -10.48
C PHE A 49 -2.57 -2.15 -10.45
N PHE A 50 -2.38 -1.60 -9.24
CA PHE A 50 -2.37 -0.17 -9.00
C PHE A 50 -1.10 0.27 -8.26
N TYR A 51 -0.66 1.48 -8.56
CA TYR A 51 0.40 2.16 -7.81
C TYR A 51 0.19 3.68 -7.89
N PRO A 52 0.56 4.43 -6.84
CA PRO A 52 0.41 5.87 -6.85
C PRO A 52 1.42 6.55 -7.79
N ARG A 53 1.13 7.80 -8.16
CA ARG A 53 2.11 8.68 -8.82
C ARG A 53 3.36 8.81 -7.92
N PRO A 54 4.57 8.99 -8.48
CA PRO A 54 5.81 9.08 -7.68
C PRO A 54 5.75 10.07 -6.50
N ALA A 55 5.14 11.24 -6.71
CA ALA A 55 4.96 12.26 -5.66
C ALA A 55 4.13 11.80 -4.44
N TYR A 56 3.40 10.68 -4.56
CA TYR A 56 2.59 10.10 -3.49
C TYR A 56 3.10 8.73 -3.03
N CYS A 57 4.25 8.26 -3.53
CA CYS A 57 4.84 6.98 -3.11
C CYS A 57 5.65 7.12 -1.82
N THR A 58 6.38 8.21 -1.65
CA THR A 58 7.18 8.51 -0.45
C THR A 58 6.36 9.22 0.62
N ASP A 59 6.86 9.27 1.85
CA ASP A 59 6.19 9.96 2.96
C ASP A 59 5.84 11.40 2.60
N ASN A 60 4.56 11.74 2.73
CA ASN A 60 4.04 13.05 2.36
C ASN A 60 2.82 13.43 3.22
N GLY A 61 2.56 14.72 3.37
CA GLY A 61 1.41 15.21 4.16
C GLY A 61 0.05 14.87 3.53
N ALA A 62 -0.02 14.67 2.22
CA ALA A 62 -1.29 14.40 1.53
C ALA A 62 -1.88 13.04 1.93
N MET A 63 -1.05 12.00 2.11
CA MET A 63 -1.52 10.69 2.56
C MET A 63 -2.08 10.74 3.99
N ILE A 64 -1.46 11.54 4.87
CA ILE A 64 -1.91 11.74 6.25
C ILE A 64 -3.24 12.50 6.28
N ALA A 65 -3.35 13.59 5.50
CA ALA A 65 -4.58 14.35 5.39
C ALA A 65 -5.74 13.49 4.86
N LEU A 66 -5.49 12.67 3.83
CA LEU A 66 -6.49 11.79 3.25
C LEU A 66 -6.93 10.68 4.23
N ALA A 67 -5.98 10.02 4.89
CA ALA A 67 -6.28 9.00 5.90
C ALA A 67 -7.08 9.59 7.08
N GLY A 68 -6.67 10.78 7.56
CA GLY A 68 -7.36 11.53 8.60
C GLY A 68 -8.80 11.88 8.19
N LEU A 69 -8.99 12.40 6.96
CA LEU A 69 -10.32 12.71 6.42
C LEU A 69 -11.23 11.48 6.39
N TYR A 70 -10.73 10.33 5.90
CA TYR A 70 -11.53 9.10 5.88
C TYR A 70 -11.90 8.62 7.29
N ARG A 71 -10.98 8.72 8.25
CA ARG A 71 -11.25 8.40 9.67
C ARG A 71 -12.29 9.35 10.28
N LEU A 72 -12.15 10.65 10.07
CA LEU A 72 -13.11 11.67 10.51
C LEU A 72 -14.51 11.42 9.94
N LYS A 73 -14.62 11.09 8.65
CA LYS A 73 -15.87 10.73 7.98
C LYS A 73 -16.51 9.47 8.54
N ARG A 74 -15.72 8.52 9.06
CA ARG A 74 -16.19 7.31 9.75
C ARG A 74 -16.51 7.52 11.23
N GLY A 75 -16.49 8.77 11.71
CA GLY A 75 -16.84 9.13 13.09
C GLY A 75 -15.68 9.09 14.08
N ALA A 76 -14.45 8.73 13.65
CA ALA A 76 -13.30 8.76 14.54
C ALA A 76 -13.00 10.20 15.00
N ARG A 77 -12.66 10.36 16.28
CA ARG A 77 -12.26 11.64 16.90
C ARG A 77 -11.06 11.38 17.80
N ALA A 78 -10.10 12.29 17.77
CA ALA A 78 -9.01 12.28 18.73
C ALA A 78 -9.50 12.85 20.06
N GLN A 79 -9.04 12.26 21.18
CA GLN A 79 -9.22 12.83 22.51
C GLN A 79 -8.12 13.87 22.77
N GLY A 80 -8.36 14.80 23.71
CA GLY A 80 -7.34 15.79 24.11
C GLY A 80 -6.09 15.18 24.76
N THR A 81 -6.14 13.90 25.10
CA THR A 81 -5.05 13.08 25.65
C THR A 81 -4.28 12.30 24.57
N LEU A 82 -4.51 12.58 23.29
CA LEU A 82 -3.80 11.91 22.20
C LEU A 82 -2.29 12.07 22.37
N ASP A 83 -1.58 10.95 22.37
CA ASP A 83 -0.13 10.89 22.44
C ASP A 83 0.45 10.06 21.29
N VAL A 84 1.77 10.14 21.09
CA VAL A 84 2.48 9.47 20.01
C VAL A 84 2.77 8.01 20.36
N ARG A 85 2.54 7.12 19.39
CA ARG A 85 2.95 5.71 19.46
C ARG A 85 4.10 5.47 18.48
N ALA A 86 5.34 5.46 18.99
CA ALA A 86 6.54 5.24 18.18
C ALA A 86 6.55 3.86 17.50
N ARG A 87 5.87 2.87 18.10
CA ARG A 87 5.57 1.57 17.49
C ARG A 87 4.06 1.41 17.45
N PHE A 88 3.50 1.51 16.25
CA PHE A 88 2.07 1.43 16.02
C PHE A 88 1.80 0.33 14.99
N PRO A 89 1.43 -0.89 15.44
CA PRO A 89 1.04 -1.98 14.54
C PRO A 89 -0.12 -1.57 13.63
N ILE A 90 -0.13 -2.05 12.38
CA ILE A 90 -1.17 -1.68 11.42
C ILE A 90 -2.54 -2.27 11.78
N GLU A 91 -2.54 -3.35 12.56
CA GLU A 91 -3.73 -4.01 13.10
C GLU A 91 -4.42 -3.18 14.18
N ASP A 92 -3.69 -2.24 14.80
CA ASP A 92 -4.21 -1.35 15.85
C ASP A 92 -4.75 -0.01 15.28
N ILE A 93 -4.72 0.18 13.95
CA ILE A 93 -5.11 1.41 13.24
C ILE A 93 -6.59 1.32 12.81
#